data_AF-A0A9E2RIK5-F1
#
_entry.id   AF-A0A9E2RIK5-F1
#
_cell.length_a   1.000
_cell.length_b   1.000
_cell.length_c   1.000
_cell.angle_alpha   90.00
_cell.angle_beta   90.00
_cell.angle_gamma   90.00
#
_symmetry.space_group_name_H-M   'P 1'
#
loop_
_entity.id
_entity.type
_entity.pdbx_description
1 polymer ?
#
loop_
_entity_poly.entity_id
_entity_poly.type
_entity_poly.pdbx_seq_one_letter_code
_entity_poly.pdbx_strand_id
1 'polypeptide(L)' 'MGLYKRNTVWWMRFKYHGQQVRKSTDTSDRRLAEAILAKITVDIVEGRYFEKREE' A
#
# COMPACT_ATOMS: atom_id res chain seq x y z
N MET A 1 -1.93 -12.10 1.01
CA MET A 1 -2.14 -11.51 -0.33
C MET A 1 -2.74 -10.12 -0.18
N GLY A 2 -1.89 -9.09 -0.07
CA GLY A 2 -2.31 -7.70 0.18
C GLY A 2 -2.46 -6.86 -1.09
N LEU A 3 -2.27 -7.44 -2.28
CA LEU A 3 -2.32 -6.74 -3.57
C LEU A 3 -3.36 -7.37 -4.48
N TYR A 4 -4.18 -6.53 -5.13
CA TYR A 4 -5.15 -6.94 -6.13
C TYR A 4 -5.12 -5.97 -7.31
N LYS A 5 -5.19 -6.48 -8.53
CA LYS A 5 -5.22 -5.63 -9.74
C LYS A 5 -6.66 -5.21 -10.03
N ARG A 6 -6.91 -3.92 -10.21
CA ARG A 6 -8.19 -3.38 -10.65
C ARG A 6 -7.99 -2.61 -11.95
N ASN A 7 -8.57 -3.14 -13.03
CA ASN A 7 -8.39 -2.67 -14.40
C ASN A 7 -6.90 -2.75 -14.84
N THR A 8 -6.14 -1.69 -14.61
CA THR A 8 -4.73 -1.56 -14.94
C THR A 8 -3.88 -1.16 -13.73
N VAL A 9 -4.48 -0.83 -12.59
CA VAL A 9 -3.78 -0.33 -11.41
C VAL A 9 -3.77 -1.39 -10.32
N TRP A 10 -2.62 -1.58 -9.68
CA TRP A 10 -2.52 -2.43 -8.50
C TRP A 10 -3.02 -1.68 -7.27
N TRP A 11 -3.88 -2.32 -6.51
CA TRP A 11 -4.39 -1.84 -5.24
C TRP A 11 -3.81 -2.66 -4.11
N MET A 12 -3.45 -1.99 -3.05
CA MET A 12 -2.93 -2.58 -1.84
C MET A 12 -3.93 -2.44 -0.69
N ARG A 13 -4.02 -3.50 0.12
CA ARG A 13 -4.83 -3.60 1.32
C ARG A 13 -3.95 -4.07 2.46
N PHE A 14 -3.80 -3.23 3.46
CA PHE A 14 -3.06 -3.55 4.69
C PHE A 14 -3.85 -3.09 5.91
N LYS A 15 -3.47 -3.59 7.09
CA LYS A 15 -4.02 -3.13 8.36
C LYS A 15 -3.00 -2.22 9.02
N TYR A 16 -3.42 -1.04 9.42
CA TYR A 16 -2.61 -0.07 10.15
C TYR A 16 -3.46 0.50 11.28
N HIS A 17 -2.92 0.53 12.51
CA HIS A 17 -3.64 1.05 13.69
C HIS A 17 -5.04 0.45 13.92
N GLY A 18 -5.22 -0.84 13.61
CA GLY A 18 -6.53 -1.52 13.72
C GLY A 18 -7.52 -1.15 12.61
N GLN A 19 -7.20 -0.17 11.77
CA GLN A 19 -7.96 0.20 10.59
C GLN A 19 -7.46 -0.56 9.36
N GLN A 20 -8.36 -0.74 8.41
CA GLN A 20 -8.05 -1.40 7.16
C GLN A 20 -7.89 -0.37 6.06
N VAL A 21 -6.65 -0.11 5.67
CA VAL A 21 -6.32 0.88 4.64
C VAL A 21 -6.32 0.19 3.29
N ARG A 22 -6.96 0.84 2.31
CA ARG A 22 -6.92 0.47 0.89
C ARG A 22 -6.36 1.64 0.11
N LYS A 23 -5.22 1.44 -0.55
CA LYS A 23 -4.60 2.46 -1.40
C LYS A 23 -4.33 1.90 -2.80
N SER A 24 -4.50 2.74 -3.82
CA SER A 24 -3.90 2.47 -5.13
C SER A 24 -2.38 2.62 -5.03
N THR A 25 -1.66 1.73 -5.69
CA THR A 25 -0.20 1.85 -5.90
C THR A 25 0.11 2.75 -7.10
N ASP A 26 -0.93 3.19 -7.83
CA ASP A 26 -0.88 3.95 -9.08
C ASP A 26 0.03 3.35 -10.17
N THR A 27 0.42 2.09 -10.02
CA THR A 27 1.27 1.38 -10.98
C THR A 27 0.54 0.21 -11.59
N SER A 28 0.88 -0.08 -12.85
CA SER A 28 0.45 -1.27 -13.57
C SER A 28 1.42 -2.45 -13.41
N ASP A 29 2.63 -2.15 -12.93
CA ASP A 29 3.70 -3.13 -12.74
C ASP A 29 3.56 -3.82 -11.40
N ARG A 30 3.36 -5.14 -11.46
CA ARG A 30 3.20 -5.97 -10.26
C ARG A 30 4.42 -5.88 -9.33
N ARG A 31 5.63 -5.93 -9.90
CA ARG A 31 6.88 -5.86 -9.13
C ARG A 31 7.03 -4.54 -8.39
N LEU A 32 6.70 -3.43 -9.05
CA LEU A 32 6.67 -2.10 -8.43
C LEU A 32 5.62 -2.05 -7.31
N ALA A 33 4.43 -2.59 -7.56
CA ALA A 33 3.37 -2.63 -6.57
C ALA A 33 3.77 -3.45 -5.31
N GLU A 34 4.44 -4.59 -5.50
CA GLU A 34 4.99 -5.41 -4.41
C GLU A 34 6.09 -4.66 -3.64
N ALA A 35 6.99 -3.96 -4.34
CA ALA A 35 8.03 -3.15 -3.70
C ALA A 35 7.45 -1.98 -2.88
N ILE A 36 6.42 -1.31 -3.39
CA ILE A 36 5.72 -0.23 -2.67
C ILE A 36 5.05 -0.78 -1.41
N LEU A 37 4.37 -1.93 -1.51
CA LEU A 37 3.75 -2.56 -0.34
C LEU A 37 4.80 -2.98 0.70
N ALA A 38 5.92 -3.57 0.26
CA ALA A 38 7.00 -3.95 1.15
C ALA A 38 7.58 -2.71 1.86
N LYS A 39 7.82 -1.62 1.14
CA LYS A 39 8.30 -0.36 1.71
C LYS A 39 7.34 0.19 2.76
N ILE A 40 6.03 0.23 2.46
CA ILE A 40 4.99 0.66 3.40
C ILE A 40 4.96 -0.25 4.63
N THR A 41 5.07 -1.57 4.45
CA THR A 41 5.09 -2.52 5.56
C THR A 41 6.28 -2.28 6.49
N VAL A 42 7.46 -2.05 5.93
CA VAL A 42 8.67 -1.69 6.70
C VAL A 42 8.44 -0.38 7.45
N ASP A 43 7.92 0.64 6.78
CA ASP A 43 7.67 1.97 7.36
C ASP A 43 6.62 1.92 8.50
N ILE A 44 5.62 1.05 8.37
CA ILE A 44 4.64 0.76 9.43
C ILE A 44 5.32 0.10 10.63
N VAL A 45 6.17 -0.89 10.39
CA VAL A 45 6.92 -1.59 11.46
C VAL A 45 7.89 -0.65 12.16
N GLU A 46 8.53 0.26 11.41
CA GLU A 46 9.40 1.31 11.96
C GLU A 46 8.62 2.45 12.64
N GLY A 47 7.28 2.49 12.53
CA GLY A 47 6.45 3.57 13.08
C GLY A 47 6.59 4.91 12.34
N ARG A 48 7.11 4.89 11.10
CA ARG A 48 7.33 6.04 10.24
C ARG A 48 6.24 6.24 9.19
N TYR A 49 5.24 5.36 9.15
CA TYR A 49 4.15 5.46 8.19
C TYR A 49 3.26 6.67 8.45
N PHE A 50 3.59 7.77 7.77
CA PHE A 50 2.78 8.96 7.67
C PHE A 50 1.75 8.76 6.57
N GLU A 51 0.51 8.47 6.96
CA GLU A 51 -0.61 8.54 6.03
C GLU A 51 -0.70 9.99 5.53
N LYS A 52 -0.22 10.22 4.29
CA LYS A 52 -0.37 11.51 3.62
C LYS A 52 -1.88 11.74 3.47
N ARG A 53 -2.44 12.46 4.45
CA ARG A 53 -3.79 13.00 4.44
C ARG A 53 -3.79 14.03 3.31
N GLU A 54 -4.34 13.67 2.17
CA GLU A 54 -4.66 14.69 1.16
C GLU A 54 -5.79 15.52 1.77
N GLU A 55 -5.48 16.78 2.03
CA GLU A 55 -6.38 17.85 2.49
C GLU A 55 -7.18 18.41 1.30
#